data_AF-A0A653C9S2-F1
#
_entry.id   AF-A0A653C9S2-F1
#
_cell.length_a   1.000
_cell.length_b   1.000
_cell.length_c   1.000
_cell.angle_alpha   90.00
_cell.angle_beta   90.00
_cell.angle_gamma   90.00
#
_symmetry.space_group_name_H-M   'P 1'
#
loop_
_entity.id
_entity.type
_entity.pdbx_description
1 polymer ?
#
loop_
_entity_poly.entity_id
_entity_poly.type
_entity_poly.pdbx_seq_one_letter_code
_entity_poly.pdbx_strand_id
1 'polypeptide(L)'
;CRDWCISRQLWWGHQIPAYSCHLLDEPDKKVWVAAEDETAALEEGRAILGSGSQDIVIERDEDVLDTWFSSALQPFSAFGWPKQSAALSKFYPLSVMETGHDILFFWVARMVMLGTNLTGQLPFKEILLHGIICDAHGRKMSKSLGNIIAPENVIEGISLKDLAAATKASYETGVLAKDELEKALQGQRKMFPDGIPECGADALRFTLLSHNIKSK
;
A
#
# COMPACT_ATOMS: atom_id res chain seq x y z
N CYS A 1 -22.30 -3.81 -2.52
CA CYS A 1 -20.89 -4.18 -2.82
C CYS A 1 -20.72 -4.19 -4.34
N ARG A 2 -19.55 -3.77 -4.84
CA ARG A 2 -19.15 -3.94 -6.24
C ARG A 2 -17.92 -4.85 -6.27
N ASP A 3 -17.76 -5.60 -7.34
CA ASP A 3 -16.61 -6.46 -7.52
C ASP A 3 -15.32 -5.64 -7.52
N TRP A 4 -14.27 -6.20 -6.92
CA TRP A 4 -12.97 -5.58 -6.87
C TRP A 4 -12.14 -6.02 -8.07
N CYS A 5 -11.93 -5.11 -9.02
CA CYS A 5 -10.95 -5.31 -10.08
C CYS A 5 -9.55 -5.26 -9.47
N ILE A 6 -8.89 -6.42 -9.40
CA ILE A 6 -7.53 -6.59 -8.86
C ILE A 6 -6.43 -6.41 -9.91
N SER A 7 -6.76 -6.38 -11.21
CA SER A 7 -5.79 -6.23 -12.29
C SER A 7 -5.31 -4.80 -12.48
N ARG A 8 -4.02 -4.59 -12.73
CA ARG A 8 -3.43 -3.26 -12.97
C ARG A 8 -2.43 -3.33 -14.13
N GLN A 9 -2.59 -2.44 -15.11
CA GLN A 9 -1.64 -2.22 -16.20
C GLN A 9 -0.47 -1.34 -15.72
N LEU A 10 0.34 -1.89 -14.80
CA LEU A 10 1.50 -1.25 -14.21
C LEU A 10 2.70 -2.19 -14.29
N TRP A 11 3.91 -1.64 -14.33
CA TRP A 11 5.14 -2.46 -14.35
C TRP A 11 5.59 -2.92 -12.97
N TRP A 12 5.11 -2.28 -11.90
CA TRP A 12 5.52 -2.57 -10.54
C TRP A 12 4.38 -3.22 -9.75
N GLY A 13 4.58 -4.47 -9.35
CA GLY A 13 3.65 -5.24 -8.54
C GLY A 13 3.93 -6.74 -8.68
N HIS A 14 3.10 -7.55 -8.03
CA HIS A 14 3.16 -9.01 -8.21
C HIS A 14 2.45 -9.35 -9.51
N GLN A 15 3.15 -9.91 -10.50
CA GLN A 15 2.53 -10.37 -11.75
C GLN A 15 1.41 -11.37 -11.43
N ILE A 16 0.25 -11.21 -12.05
CA ILE A 16 -0.90 -12.06 -11.78
C ILE A 16 -0.57 -13.50 -12.17
N PRO A 17 -0.89 -14.51 -11.34
CA PRO A 17 -0.70 -15.92 -11.67
C PRO A 17 -1.85 -16.43 -12.58
N ALA A 18 -2.19 -15.66 -13.62
CA ALA A 18 -3.23 -15.99 -14.58
C ALA A 18 -2.59 -16.23 -15.96
N TYR A 19 -3.05 -17.26 -16.65
CA TYR A 19 -2.51 -17.71 -17.91
C TYR A 19 -3.63 -17.82 -18.92
N SER A 20 -3.39 -17.29 -20.11
CA SER A 20 -4.24 -17.54 -21.26
C SER A 20 -3.77 -18.78 -21.98
N CYS A 21 -4.70 -19.67 -22.31
CA CYS A 21 -4.43 -20.95 -22.94
C CYS A 21 -5.28 -21.09 -24.21
N HIS A 22 -4.70 -21.56 -25.29
CA HIS A 22 -5.42 -21.91 -26.53
C HIS A 22 -4.71 -23.03 -27.27
N LEU A 23 -5.45 -23.75 -28.12
CA LEU A 23 -4.85 -24.71 -29.05
C LEU A 23 -4.12 -23.95 -30.16
N LEU A 24 -2.98 -24.46 -30.61
CA LEU A 24 -2.20 -23.85 -31.70
C LEU A 24 -3.05 -23.64 -32.96
N ASP A 25 -3.92 -24.61 -33.27
CA ASP A 25 -4.79 -24.58 -34.45
C ASP A 25 -6.09 -23.77 -34.23
N GLU A 26 -6.40 -23.35 -33.01
CA GLU A 26 -7.62 -22.63 -32.65
C GLU A 26 -7.33 -21.42 -31.74
N PRO A 27 -6.57 -20.41 -32.20
CA PRO A 27 -6.13 -19.29 -31.38
C PRO A 27 -7.27 -18.42 -30.83
N ASP A 28 -8.42 -18.41 -31.50
CA ASP A 28 -9.61 -17.67 -31.05
C ASP A 28 -10.32 -18.33 -29.86
N LYS A 29 -10.08 -19.63 -29.61
CA LYS A 29 -10.67 -20.36 -28.47
C LYS A 29 -9.77 -20.27 -27.23
N LYS A 30 -9.58 -19.04 -26.75
CA LYS A 30 -8.78 -18.74 -25.55
C LYS A 30 -9.59 -18.98 -24.26
N VAL A 31 -8.98 -19.68 -23.31
CA VAL A 31 -9.45 -19.83 -21.93
C VAL A 31 -8.45 -19.22 -20.97
N TRP A 32 -8.89 -18.87 -19.76
CA TRP A 32 -8.03 -18.32 -18.72
C TRP A 32 -8.03 -19.23 -17.50
N VAL A 33 -6.83 -19.52 -16.98
CA VAL A 33 -6.62 -20.34 -15.79
C VAL A 33 -5.75 -19.58 -14.79
N ALA A 34 -5.98 -19.80 -13.49
CA ALA A 34 -5.15 -19.24 -12.44
C ALA A 34 -4.30 -20.37 -11.83
N ALA A 35 -2.97 -20.26 -11.93
CA ALA A 35 -2.07 -21.35 -11.60
C ALA A 35 -0.77 -20.84 -10.95
N GLU A 36 -0.15 -21.64 -10.09
CA GLU A 36 1.08 -21.25 -9.38
C GLU A 36 2.29 -21.11 -10.32
N ASP A 37 2.31 -21.91 -11.39
CA ASP A 37 3.35 -21.90 -12.40
C ASP A 37 2.80 -22.33 -13.79
N GLU A 38 3.66 -22.26 -14.79
CA GLU A 38 3.34 -22.65 -16.18
C GLU A 38 2.98 -24.12 -16.33
N THR A 39 3.52 -25.01 -15.49
CA THR A 39 3.25 -26.45 -15.59
C THR A 39 1.81 -26.74 -15.14
N ALA A 40 1.40 -26.17 -14.00
CA ALA A 40 0.03 -26.25 -13.52
C ALA A 40 -0.96 -25.58 -14.49
N ALA A 41 -0.60 -24.42 -15.06
CA ALA A 41 -1.40 -23.75 -16.08
C ALA A 41 -1.61 -24.62 -17.33
N LEU A 42 -0.55 -25.29 -17.77
CA LEU A 42 -0.57 -26.19 -18.93
C LEU A 42 -1.51 -27.39 -18.69
N GLU A 43 -1.42 -28.02 -17.52
CA GLU A 43 -2.27 -29.15 -17.16
C GLU A 43 -3.76 -28.76 -17.10
N GLU A 44 -4.08 -27.64 -16.43
CA GLU A 44 -5.46 -27.15 -16.32
C GLU A 44 -6.00 -26.69 -17.68
N GLY A 45 -5.19 -25.96 -18.45
CA GLY A 45 -5.55 -25.52 -19.80
C GLY A 45 -5.87 -26.70 -20.73
N ARG A 46 -5.08 -27.78 -20.68
CA ARG A 46 -5.35 -29.00 -21.46
C ARG A 46 -6.65 -29.69 -21.05
N ALA A 47 -6.92 -29.74 -19.74
CA ALA A 47 -8.14 -30.34 -19.21
C ALA A 47 -9.39 -29.59 -19.69
N ILE A 48 -9.36 -28.26 -19.69
CA ILE A 48 -10.48 -27.41 -20.14
C ILE A 48 -10.68 -27.48 -21.66
N LEU A 49 -9.59 -27.44 -22.43
CA LEU A 49 -9.65 -27.46 -23.90
C LEU A 49 -9.89 -28.86 -24.48
N GLY A 50 -9.84 -29.91 -23.66
CA GLY A 50 -10.00 -31.31 -24.10
C GLY A 50 -8.87 -31.78 -25.02
N SER A 51 -7.68 -31.21 -24.85
CA SER A 51 -6.67 -31.19 -25.91
C SER A 51 -5.76 -32.41 -25.95
N GLY A 52 -5.79 -33.31 -24.96
CA GLY A 52 -5.03 -34.57 -24.96
C GLY A 52 -3.55 -34.40 -25.36
N SER A 53 -3.25 -34.63 -26.64
CA SER A 53 -1.92 -34.56 -27.27
C SER A 53 -1.71 -33.36 -28.22
N GLN A 54 -2.65 -32.41 -28.30
CA GLN A 54 -2.52 -31.23 -29.15
C GLN A 54 -1.57 -30.20 -28.52
N ASP A 55 -0.83 -29.49 -29.38
CA ASP A 55 0.03 -28.39 -28.96
C ASP A 55 -0.84 -27.24 -28.46
N ILE A 56 -0.66 -26.93 -27.18
CA ILE A 56 -1.32 -25.85 -26.46
C ILE A 56 -0.31 -24.71 -26.26
N VAL A 57 -0.75 -23.49 -26.52
CA VAL A 57 0.02 -22.28 -26.27
C VAL A 57 -0.48 -21.67 -24.97
N ILE A 58 0.46 -21.34 -24.07
CA ILE A 58 0.18 -20.66 -22.81
C ILE A 58 0.95 -19.36 -22.75
N GLU A 59 0.32 -18.32 -22.19
CA GLU A 59 0.91 -17.00 -22.01
C GLU A 59 0.42 -16.42 -20.69
N ARG A 60 1.34 -16.05 -19.80
CA ARG A 60 1.00 -15.43 -18.52
C ARG A 60 0.57 -13.98 -18.73
N ASP A 61 -0.45 -13.54 -18.00
CA ASP A 61 -0.89 -12.15 -17.99
C ASP A 61 0.26 -11.21 -17.60
N GLU A 62 0.43 -10.12 -18.34
CA GLU A 62 1.44 -9.10 -18.08
C GLU A 62 1.00 -8.14 -16.96
N ASP A 63 -0.29 -8.12 -16.61
CA ASP A 63 -0.82 -7.30 -15.54
C ASP A 63 -0.25 -7.70 -14.16
N VAL A 64 -0.24 -6.72 -13.26
CA VAL A 64 0.13 -6.91 -11.85
C VAL A 64 -1.09 -6.78 -10.93
N LEU A 65 -1.00 -7.41 -9.77
CA LEU A 65 -2.00 -7.31 -8.71
C LEU A 65 -2.01 -5.90 -8.10
N ASP A 66 -3.20 -5.40 -7.81
CA ASP A 66 -3.44 -4.22 -7.00
C ASP A 66 -2.62 -4.27 -5.70
N THR A 67 -1.90 -3.20 -5.37
CA THR A 67 -1.12 -3.10 -4.13
C THR A 67 -1.96 -3.37 -2.89
N TRP A 68 -3.26 -3.05 -2.91
CA TRP A 68 -4.17 -3.36 -1.81
C TRP A 68 -4.45 -4.86 -1.66
N PHE A 69 -4.28 -5.66 -2.72
CA PHE A 69 -4.40 -7.12 -2.67
C PHE A 69 -3.30 -7.73 -1.80
N SER A 70 -2.03 -7.44 -2.10
CA SER A 70 -0.92 -7.95 -1.28
C SER A 70 -0.94 -7.37 0.13
N SER A 71 -1.23 -6.08 0.28
CA SER A 71 -1.32 -5.41 1.59
C SER A 71 -2.43 -6.00 2.46
N ALA A 72 -3.53 -6.46 1.87
CA ALA A 72 -4.64 -7.07 2.62
C ALA A 72 -4.32 -8.47 3.16
N LEU A 73 -3.29 -9.14 2.65
CA LEU A 73 -2.83 -10.44 3.16
C LEU A 73 -1.91 -10.30 4.39
N GLN A 74 -1.41 -9.09 4.66
CA GLN A 74 -0.37 -8.82 5.65
C GLN A 74 -0.61 -9.46 7.03
N PRO A 75 -1.84 -9.45 7.61
CA PRO A 75 -2.05 -9.95 8.97
C PRO A 75 -1.72 -11.43 9.19
N PHE A 76 -1.68 -12.22 8.12
CA PHE A 76 -1.40 -13.66 8.19
C PHE A 76 -0.23 -14.08 7.29
N SER A 77 -0.01 -13.42 6.15
CA SER A 77 1.15 -13.70 5.30
C SER A 77 2.47 -13.38 6.00
N ALA A 78 2.49 -12.34 6.86
CA ALA A 78 3.66 -12.01 7.68
C ALA A 78 4.08 -13.13 8.65
N PHE A 79 3.15 -14.05 8.97
CA PHE A 79 3.40 -15.19 9.85
C PHE A 79 3.54 -16.51 9.08
N GLY A 80 3.80 -16.45 7.77
CA GLY A 80 4.13 -17.62 6.97
C GLY A 80 2.93 -18.35 6.34
N TRP A 81 1.72 -17.78 6.40
CA TRP A 81 0.61 -18.24 5.56
C TRP A 81 1.03 -18.18 4.07
N PRO A 82 0.67 -19.18 3.23
CA PRO A 82 -0.32 -20.25 3.47
C PRO A 82 0.19 -21.46 4.25
N LYS A 83 1.47 -21.50 4.66
CA LYS A 83 1.99 -22.60 5.49
C LYS A 83 1.44 -22.48 6.90
N GLN A 84 1.07 -23.62 7.50
CA GLN A 84 0.61 -23.70 8.89
C GLN A 84 1.77 -23.57 9.87
N SER A 85 2.38 -22.39 9.91
CA SER A 85 3.57 -22.13 10.72
C SER A 85 3.21 -21.97 12.21
N ALA A 86 4.18 -22.24 13.09
CA ALA A 86 4.02 -21.97 14.52
C ALA A 86 3.78 -20.48 14.83
N ALA A 87 4.32 -19.58 14.01
CA ALA A 87 4.09 -18.14 14.16
C ALA A 87 2.65 -17.77 13.81
N LEU A 88 2.07 -18.37 12.75
CA LEU A 88 0.69 -18.13 12.35
C LEU A 88 -0.26 -18.52 13.48
N SER A 89 -0.11 -19.71 14.05
CA SER A 89 -0.94 -20.16 15.17
C SER A 89 -0.79 -19.33 16.45
N LYS A 90 0.38 -18.70 16.65
CA LYS A 90 0.66 -17.90 17.86
C LYS A 90 0.20 -16.46 17.76
N PHE A 91 0.33 -15.84 16.59
CA PHE A 91 0.17 -14.39 16.41
C PHE A 91 -1.07 -13.99 15.61
N TYR A 92 -1.72 -14.93 14.91
CA TYR A 92 -2.94 -14.68 14.15
C TYR A 92 -4.15 -15.35 14.83
N PRO A 93 -5.25 -14.62 15.11
CA PRO A 93 -5.50 -13.22 14.75
C PRO A 93 -4.80 -12.21 15.66
N LEU A 94 -4.55 -11.01 15.12
CA LEU A 94 -3.93 -9.91 15.85
C LEU A 94 -4.86 -9.41 16.99
N SER A 95 -4.28 -8.83 18.04
CA SER A 95 -5.09 -8.22 19.11
C SER A 95 -5.64 -6.85 18.70
N VAL A 96 -4.77 -5.97 18.18
CA VAL A 96 -5.12 -4.60 17.78
C VAL A 96 -4.53 -4.30 16.41
N MET A 97 -5.31 -3.65 15.54
CA MET A 97 -4.86 -3.04 14.30
C MET A 97 -4.91 -1.51 14.44
N GLU A 98 -3.75 -0.85 14.41
CA GLU A 98 -3.64 0.61 14.46
C GLU A 98 -3.44 1.18 13.06
N THR A 99 -4.24 2.18 12.67
CA THR A 99 -4.04 2.91 11.42
C THR A 99 -4.79 4.25 11.40
N GLY A 100 -4.45 5.12 10.45
CA GLY A 100 -5.27 6.28 10.10
C GLY A 100 -6.63 5.85 9.50
N HIS A 101 -7.67 6.62 9.78
CA HIS A 101 -9.02 6.36 9.26
C HIS A 101 -9.14 6.53 7.73
N ASP A 102 -8.21 7.22 7.08
CA ASP A 102 -8.20 7.46 5.63
C ASP A 102 -8.05 6.20 4.79
N ILE A 103 -7.46 5.14 5.34
CA ILE A 103 -7.28 3.86 4.65
C ILE A 103 -8.15 2.74 5.22
N LEU A 104 -9.19 3.08 6.01
CA LEU A 104 -10.13 2.13 6.58
C LEU A 104 -10.77 1.23 5.50
N PHE A 105 -11.25 1.81 4.40
CA PHE A 105 -11.89 1.02 3.33
C PHE A 105 -10.91 0.44 2.32
N PHE A 106 -9.78 1.11 2.08
CA PHE A 106 -8.76 0.63 1.14
C PHE A 106 -7.99 -0.56 1.70
N TRP A 107 -7.75 -0.58 3.02
CA TRP A 107 -6.89 -1.58 3.64
C TRP A 107 -7.61 -2.44 4.67
N VAL A 108 -8.13 -1.85 5.74
CA VAL A 108 -8.71 -2.60 6.89
C VAL A 108 -9.88 -3.47 6.45
N ALA A 109 -10.80 -2.91 5.65
CA ALA A 109 -11.93 -3.67 5.11
C ALA A 109 -11.48 -4.81 4.17
N ARG A 110 -10.39 -4.63 3.42
CA ARG A 110 -9.82 -5.67 2.55
C ARG A 110 -9.14 -6.77 3.35
N MET A 111 -8.44 -6.42 4.44
CA MET A 111 -7.89 -7.40 5.39
C MET A 111 -9.00 -8.25 6.02
N VAL A 112 -10.12 -7.62 6.42
CA VAL A 112 -11.28 -8.36 6.96
C VAL A 112 -11.86 -9.30 5.90
N MET A 113 -12.07 -8.82 4.68
CA MET A 113 -12.62 -9.61 3.58
C MET A 113 -11.75 -10.82 3.25
N LEU A 114 -10.44 -10.61 2.99
CA LEU A 114 -9.53 -11.70 2.63
C LEU A 114 -9.22 -12.60 3.81
N GLY A 115 -9.04 -12.06 5.02
CA GLY A 115 -8.81 -12.86 6.24
C GLY A 115 -9.98 -13.81 6.50
N THR A 116 -11.21 -13.31 6.44
CA THR A 116 -12.41 -14.14 6.63
C THR A 116 -12.51 -15.22 5.55
N ASN A 117 -12.26 -14.86 4.28
CA ASN A 117 -12.40 -15.81 3.17
C ASN A 117 -11.28 -16.88 3.13
N LEU A 118 -10.03 -16.50 3.39
CA LEU A 118 -8.86 -17.37 3.21
C LEU A 118 -8.50 -18.15 4.48
N THR A 119 -8.88 -17.66 5.66
CA THR A 119 -8.51 -18.26 6.95
C THR A 119 -9.71 -18.66 7.80
N GLY A 120 -10.93 -18.24 7.43
CA GLY A 120 -12.14 -18.50 8.20
C GLY A 120 -12.31 -17.65 9.46
N GLN A 121 -11.40 -16.71 9.74
CA GLN A 121 -11.45 -15.86 10.94
C GLN A 121 -11.13 -14.39 10.64
N LEU A 122 -11.58 -13.50 11.53
CA LEU A 122 -11.26 -12.07 11.45
C LEU A 122 -9.76 -11.85 11.72
N PRO A 123 -9.10 -10.92 11.01
CA PRO A 123 -7.66 -10.73 11.13
C PRO A 123 -7.20 -10.05 12.44
N PHE A 124 -8.10 -9.32 13.10
CA PHE A 124 -7.85 -8.60 14.35
C PHE A 124 -9.11 -8.54 15.21
N LYS A 125 -8.93 -8.39 16.53
CA LYS A 125 -10.04 -8.25 17.49
C LYS A 125 -10.53 -6.81 17.63
N GLU A 126 -9.59 -5.86 17.63
CA GLU A 126 -9.88 -4.43 17.79
C GLU A 126 -9.18 -3.59 16.72
N ILE A 127 -9.78 -2.46 16.34
CA ILE A 127 -9.20 -1.48 15.41
C ILE A 127 -9.08 -0.14 16.14
N LEU A 128 -7.86 0.37 16.23
CA LEU A 128 -7.59 1.72 16.71
C LEU A 128 -7.42 2.65 15.50
N LEU A 129 -8.41 3.52 15.28
CA LEU A 129 -8.36 4.52 14.22
C LEU A 129 -7.90 5.86 14.80
N HIS A 130 -6.69 6.28 14.42
CA HIS A 130 -6.22 7.62 14.72
C HIS A 130 -6.56 8.60 13.60
N GLY A 131 -6.50 9.89 13.91
CA GLY A 131 -6.67 10.94 12.92
C GLY A 131 -5.43 11.13 12.03
N ILE A 132 -5.48 12.15 11.19
CA ILE A 132 -4.40 12.49 10.26
C ILE A 132 -3.76 13.81 10.71
N ILE A 133 -2.44 13.87 10.66
CA ILE A 133 -1.72 15.10 10.97
C ILE A 133 -1.85 16.06 9.77
N CYS A 134 -2.27 17.29 10.05
CA CYS A 134 -2.44 18.34 9.07
C CYS A 134 -1.40 19.45 9.26
N ASP A 135 -1.18 20.25 8.21
CA ASP A 135 -0.42 21.48 8.31
C ASP A 135 -1.17 22.57 9.10
N ALA A 136 -0.50 23.72 9.32
CA ALA A 136 -1.06 24.85 10.06
C ALA A 136 -2.34 25.45 9.44
N HIS A 137 -2.69 25.07 8.21
CA HIS A 137 -3.91 25.49 7.51
C HIS A 137 -4.98 24.39 7.49
N GLY A 138 -4.76 23.27 8.18
CA GLY A 138 -5.69 22.15 8.24
C GLY A 138 -5.66 21.22 7.02
N ARG A 139 -4.71 21.40 6.10
CA ARG A 139 -4.56 20.50 4.94
C ARG A 139 -3.78 19.26 5.37
N LYS A 140 -4.21 18.08 4.91
CA LYS A 140 -3.46 16.83 5.10
C LYS A 140 -2.03 17.01 4.63
N MET A 141 -1.07 16.57 5.44
CA MET A 141 0.33 16.57 5.00
C MET A 141 0.52 15.58 3.84
N SER A 142 1.11 16.04 2.74
CA SER A 142 1.41 15.20 1.58
C SER A 142 2.67 15.68 0.86
N LYS A 143 3.36 14.75 0.20
CA LYS A 143 4.58 15.06 -0.56
C LYS A 143 4.29 16.03 -1.70
N SER A 144 3.14 15.90 -2.35
CA SER A 144 2.70 16.73 -3.48
C SER A 144 2.39 18.18 -3.10
N LEU A 145 2.11 18.48 -1.82
CA LEU A 145 1.87 19.83 -1.32
C LEU A 145 3.13 20.47 -0.71
N GLY A 146 4.22 19.71 -0.57
CA GLY A 146 5.46 20.21 0.05
C GLY A 146 5.29 20.67 1.50
N ASN A 147 4.20 20.27 2.17
CA ASN A 147 3.82 20.71 3.51
C ASN A 147 4.19 19.68 4.60
N ILE A 148 5.02 18.70 4.27
CA ILE A 148 5.52 17.69 5.21
C ILE A 148 6.62 18.30 6.07
N ILE A 149 6.49 18.13 7.38
CA ILE A 149 7.59 18.27 8.32
C ILE A 149 8.04 16.86 8.70
N ALA A 150 9.30 16.54 8.41
CA ALA A 150 9.88 15.25 8.78
C ALA A 150 10.00 15.17 10.33
N PRO A 151 9.67 14.04 10.97
CA PRO A 151 9.83 13.87 12.42
C PRO A 151 11.25 14.23 12.89
N GLU A 152 12.26 13.87 12.12
CA GLU A 152 13.68 14.13 12.39
C GLU A 152 13.96 15.63 12.51
N ASN A 153 13.33 16.44 11.66
CA ASN A 153 13.45 17.90 11.69
C ASN A 153 12.93 18.51 13.00
N VAL A 154 11.98 17.85 13.67
CA VAL A 154 11.46 18.28 14.98
C VAL A 154 12.32 17.72 16.10
N ILE A 155 12.80 16.49 15.95
CA ILE A 155 13.61 15.80 16.97
C ILE A 155 14.97 16.46 17.11
N GLU A 156 15.68 16.64 15.99
CA GLU A 156 17.09 17.09 15.92
C GLU A 156 17.21 18.58 15.60
N GLY A 157 16.09 19.22 15.21
CA GLY A 157 16.09 20.57 14.67
C GLY A 157 16.60 20.62 13.23
N ILE A 158 16.29 21.71 12.53
CA ILE A 158 16.76 21.94 11.16
C ILE A 158 16.77 23.42 10.84
N SER A 159 17.81 23.88 10.14
CA SER A 159 17.89 25.27 9.70
C SER A 159 16.87 25.57 8.59
N LEU A 160 16.42 26.83 8.47
CA LEU A 160 15.57 27.26 7.36
C LEU A 160 16.23 27.00 5.99
N LYS A 161 17.56 27.09 5.91
CA LYS A 161 18.33 26.83 4.68
C LYS A 161 18.18 25.37 4.25
N ASP A 162 18.29 24.44 5.20
CA ASP A 162 18.25 23.00 4.92
C ASP A 162 16.82 22.52 4.66
N LEU A 163 15.81 23.09 5.34
CA LEU A 163 14.39 22.91 5.00
C LEU A 163 14.09 23.30 3.54
N ALA A 164 14.58 24.47 3.13
CA ALA A 164 14.43 24.95 1.76
C ALA A 164 15.16 24.04 0.76
N ALA A 165 16.32 23.51 1.12
CA ALA A 165 17.08 22.57 0.28
C ALA A 165 16.32 21.25 0.07
N ALA A 166 15.77 20.65 1.13
CA ALA A 166 14.97 19.43 1.04
C ALA A 166 13.71 19.60 0.16
N THR A 167 13.08 20.77 0.26
CA THR A 167 11.90 21.11 -0.55
C THR A 167 12.27 21.24 -2.04
N LYS A 168 13.42 21.86 -2.34
CA LYS A 168 13.93 21.94 -3.72
C LYS A 168 14.31 20.58 -4.29
N ALA A 169 14.93 19.70 -3.50
CA ALA A 169 15.21 18.33 -3.91
C ALA A 169 13.93 17.54 -4.25
N SER A 170 12.84 17.78 -3.50
CA SER A 170 11.53 17.19 -3.80
C SER A 170 10.94 17.69 -5.13
N TYR A 171 11.23 18.94 -5.51
CA TYR A 171 10.88 19.47 -6.83
C TYR A 171 11.76 18.87 -7.95
N GLU A 172 13.07 18.77 -7.73
CA GLU A 172 14.02 18.20 -8.70
C GLU A 172 13.73 16.74 -9.04
N THR A 173 13.20 15.98 -8.08
CA THR A 173 12.75 14.59 -8.26
C THR A 173 11.36 14.46 -8.90
N GLY A 174 10.69 15.58 -9.22
CA GLY A 174 9.37 15.59 -9.86
C GLY A 174 8.20 15.28 -8.92
N VAL A 175 8.44 15.18 -7.62
CA VAL A 175 7.40 14.89 -6.61
C VAL A 175 6.55 16.13 -6.32
N LEU A 176 7.15 17.31 -6.38
CA LEU A 176 6.52 18.59 -6.07
C LEU A 176 6.36 19.43 -7.34
N ALA A 177 5.19 20.04 -7.53
CA ALA A 177 4.95 20.97 -8.63
C ALA A 177 5.63 22.33 -8.37
N LYS A 178 5.90 23.09 -9.43
CA LYS A 178 6.59 24.38 -9.34
C LYS A 178 5.82 25.41 -8.47
N ASP A 179 4.51 25.46 -8.61
CA ASP A 179 3.66 26.38 -7.85
C ASP A 179 3.59 26.01 -6.36
N GLU A 180 3.58 24.72 -6.05
CA GLU A 180 3.64 24.22 -4.68
C GLU A 180 5.02 24.45 -4.04
N LEU A 181 6.11 24.40 -4.82
CA LEU A 181 7.44 24.77 -4.33
C LEU A 181 7.48 26.21 -3.81
N GLU A 182 6.97 27.17 -4.59
CA GLU A 182 6.96 28.59 -4.20
C GLU A 182 6.13 28.82 -2.93
N LYS A 183 4.94 28.20 -2.85
CA LYS A 183 4.08 28.24 -1.66
C LYS A 183 4.76 27.62 -0.43
N ALA A 184 5.41 26.47 -0.59
CA ALA A 184 6.09 25.77 0.49
C ALA A 184 7.26 26.59 1.04
N LEU A 185 8.10 27.16 0.17
CA LEU A 185 9.23 28.01 0.56
C LEU A 185 8.76 29.29 1.27
N GLN A 186 7.69 29.92 0.79
CA GLN A 186 7.10 31.09 1.46
C GLN A 186 6.53 30.72 2.84
N GLY A 187 5.82 29.59 2.93
CA GLY A 187 5.28 29.06 4.18
C GLY A 187 6.38 28.79 5.21
N GLN A 188 7.48 28.16 4.80
CA GLN A 188 8.63 27.87 5.67
C GLN A 188 9.25 29.15 6.23
N ARG A 189 9.48 30.17 5.39
CA ARG A 189 10.04 31.46 5.85
C ARG A 189 9.15 32.15 6.88
N LYS A 190 7.83 31.99 6.75
CA LYS A 190 6.85 32.61 7.66
C LYS A 190 6.72 31.84 8.97
N MET A 191 6.70 30.51 8.91
CA MET A 191 6.46 29.64 10.07
C MET A 191 7.74 29.34 10.86
N PHE A 192 8.87 29.23 10.16
CA PHE A 192 10.15 28.80 10.71
C PHE A 192 11.26 29.78 10.31
N PRO A 193 11.15 31.08 10.67
CA PRO A 193 12.13 32.10 10.26
C PRO A 193 13.56 31.76 10.71
N ASP A 194 13.70 31.15 11.88
CA ASP A 194 14.98 30.71 12.46
C ASP A 194 15.24 29.21 12.27
N GLY A 195 14.42 28.53 11.47
CA GLY A 195 14.38 27.07 11.38
C GLY A 195 13.44 26.43 12.41
N ILE A 196 13.49 25.10 12.50
CA ILE A 196 12.78 24.32 13.52
C ILE A 196 13.79 24.04 14.64
N PRO A 197 13.50 24.42 15.90
CA PRO A 197 14.39 24.12 17.01
C PRO A 197 14.38 22.62 17.33
N GLU A 198 15.50 22.14 17.89
CA GLU A 198 15.59 20.80 18.45
C GLU A 198 14.61 20.66 19.62
N CYS A 199 13.61 19.79 19.47
CA CYS A 199 12.60 19.54 20.51
C CYS A 199 12.80 18.19 21.21
N GLY A 200 13.50 17.24 20.59
CA GLY A 200 13.64 15.87 21.06
C GLY A 200 12.40 14.99 20.79
N ALA A 201 12.61 13.67 20.87
CA ALA A 201 11.58 12.67 20.56
C ALA A 201 10.38 12.70 21.51
N ASP A 202 10.61 12.96 22.81
CA ASP A 202 9.55 12.97 23.80
C ASP A 202 8.60 14.16 23.60
N ALA A 203 9.12 15.35 23.26
CA ALA A 203 8.28 16.51 22.98
C ALA A 203 7.35 16.25 21.78
N LEU A 204 7.88 15.65 20.71
CA LEU A 204 7.08 15.24 19.55
C LEU A 204 6.01 14.22 19.96
N ARG A 205 6.39 13.17 20.70
CA ARG A 205 5.48 12.11 21.15
C ARG A 205 4.35 12.66 22.03
N PHE A 206 4.65 13.45 23.05
CA PHE A 206 3.64 14.03 23.94
C PHE A 206 2.74 15.03 23.20
N THR A 207 3.27 15.75 22.20
CA THR A 207 2.46 16.62 21.35
C THR A 207 1.45 15.81 20.53
N LEU A 208 1.88 14.71 19.91
CA LEU A 208 1.00 13.82 19.16
C LEU A 208 -0.04 13.10 20.04
N LEU A 209 0.34 12.70 21.26
CA LEU A 209 -0.59 12.08 22.22
C LEU A 209 -1.62 13.06 22.79
N SER A 210 -1.24 14.33 22.98
CA SER A 210 -2.12 15.37 23.52
C SER A 210 -3.09 15.93 22.49
N HIS A 211 -2.73 15.88 21.21
CA HIS A 211 -3.64 16.24 20.13
C HIS A 211 -4.65 15.11 19.98
N ASN A 212 -5.88 15.39 20.40
CA ASN A 212 -7.01 14.57 19.99
C ASN A 212 -7.17 14.81 18.48
N ILE A 213 -6.51 13.99 17.67
CA ILE A 213 -6.62 14.02 16.21
C ILE A 213 -8.03 13.49 15.86
N LYS A 214 -9.06 14.21 16.31
CA LYS A 214 -10.43 14.03 15.89
C LYS A 214 -10.47 14.52 14.46
N SER A 215 -10.55 13.59 13.53
CA SER A 215 -11.12 13.93 12.23
C SER A 215 -12.52 14.47 12.49
N LYS A 216 -12.77 15.71 12.06
CA LYS A 216 -14.11 16.03 11.60
C LYS A 216 -14.34 15.33 10.27
#